data_AF-A0A368B3S9-F1
#
_entry.id   AF-A0A368B3S9-F1
#
_cell.length_a   1.000
_cell.length_b   1.000
_cell.length_c   1.000
_cell.angle_alpha   90.00
_cell.angle_beta   90.00
_cell.angle_gamma   90.00
#
_symmetry.space_group_name_H-M   'P 1'
#
loop_
_entity.id
_entity.type
_entity.pdbx_description
1 polymer ?
#
loop_
_entity_poly.entity_id
_entity_poly.type
_entity_poly.pdbx_seq_one_letter_code
_entity_poly.pdbx_strand_id
1 'polypeptide(L)'
;MLIFSNSIILYSSLYRSKEIQWLTALPIHTKNLFTWKFFETFIFSSWGFYIVSAPLILALGNIKGASLDFYFGSFLAAAFFVIIPASIAAWLVVITVRFFNKYWTLAILSLLILGSFLIATALTAPSKEITTANGSIVSTVNQILRHTELSIHPLIPSTWLSNSVIGWSKPFQGNSFNYFLLIISYSSFGIVIINKTLWKIVLPSYFVSLKRRAISSNKRKKRKEKQGM
;
A
#
# COMPACT_ATOMS: atom_id res chain seq x y z
N MET A 1 3.87 4.25 1.96
CA MET A 1 2.97 4.90 2.96
C MET A 1 1.50 4.67 2.69
N LEU A 2 1.00 4.89 1.47
CA LEU A 2 -0.43 4.66 1.13
C LEU A 2 -0.95 3.26 1.49
N ILE A 3 -0.17 2.21 1.25
CA ILE A 3 -0.56 0.83 1.61
C ILE A 3 -0.80 0.71 3.13
N PHE A 4 0.11 1.24 3.94
CA PHE A 4 0.01 1.16 5.40
C PHE A 4 -1.18 1.98 5.92
N SER A 5 -1.35 3.22 5.46
CA SER A 5 -2.47 4.08 5.85
C SER A 5 -3.82 3.43 5.50
N ASN A 6 -3.99 3.00 4.25
CA ASN A 6 -5.19 2.30 3.80
C ASN A 6 -5.44 1.03 4.62
N SER A 7 -4.38 0.28 4.95
CA SER A 7 -4.52 -0.95 5.73
C SER A 7 -5.05 -0.69 7.14
N ILE A 8 -4.51 0.32 7.82
CA ILE A 8 -4.92 0.66 9.20
C ILE A 8 -6.35 1.17 9.23
N ILE A 9 -6.69 2.09 8.33
CA ILE A 9 -8.04 2.69 8.25
C ILE A 9 -9.07 1.61 7.90
N LEU A 10 -8.78 0.77 6.89
CA LEU A 10 -9.69 -0.29 6.46
C LEU A 10 -9.89 -1.33 7.57
N TYR A 11 -8.81 -1.71 8.26
CA TYR A 11 -8.90 -2.63 9.40
C TYR A 11 -9.76 -2.06 10.53
N SER A 12 -9.54 -0.79 10.88
CA SER A 12 -10.32 -0.12 11.92
C SER A 12 -11.79 0.00 11.54
N SER A 13 -12.08 0.40 10.31
CA SER A 13 -13.44 0.57 9.79
C SER A 13 -14.18 -0.77 9.70
N LEU A 14 -13.55 -1.81 9.14
CA LEU A 14 -14.20 -3.08 8.84
C LEU A 14 -14.29 -4.03 10.04
N TYR A 15 -13.28 -4.07 10.91
CA TYR A 15 -13.24 -5.03 12.03
C TYR A 15 -13.39 -4.39 13.39
N ARG A 16 -13.15 -3.07 13.54
CA ARG A 16 -13.18 -2.39 14.85
C ARG A 16 -14.41 -1.54 15.09
N SER A 17 -14.98 -0.95 14.04
CA SER A 17 -16.10 -0.02 14.14
C SER A 17 -17.35 -0.65 14.81
N LYS A 18 -18.12 0.20 15.49
CA LYS A 18 -19.47 -0.15 15.99
C LYS A 18 -20.50 -0.15 14.86
N GLU A 19 -20.31 0.73 13.88
CA GLU A 19 -21.18 0.86 12.70
C GLU A 19 -21.27 -0.45 11.92
N ILE A 20 -20.13 -1.14 11.75
CA ILE A 20 -20.10 -2.40 11.01
C ILE A 20 -20.92 -3.50 11.69
N GLN A 21 -20.98 -3.50 13.03
CA GLN A 21 -21.76 -4.48 13.81
C GLN A 21 -23.26 -4.24 13.61
N TRP A 22 -23.65 -2.97 13.56
CA TRP A 22 -25.03 -2.59 13.25
C TRP A 22 -25.38 -2.92 11.79
N LEU A 23 -24.52 -2.57 10.84
CA LEU A 23 -24.73 -2.86 9.40
C LEU A 23 -24.82 -4.36 9.11
N THR A 24 -24.08 -5.21 9.84
CA THR A 24 -24.20 -6.67 9.71
C THR A 24 -25.48 -7.25 10.28
N ALA A 25 -26.21 -6.50 11.12
CA ALA A 25 -27.53 -6.90 11.61
C ALA A 25 -28.64 -6.58 10.61
N LEU A 26 -28.38 -5.69 9.64
CA LEU A 26 -29.30 -5.42 8.53
C LEU A 26 -29.13 -6.49 7.44
N PRO A 27 -30.19 -6.78 6.64
CA PRO A 27 -30.15 -7.73 5.53
C PRO A 27 -29.42 -7.16 4.30
N ILE A 28 -28.22 -6.61 4.50
CA ILE A 28 -27.37 -6.05 3.44
C ILE A 28 -26.34 -7.10 3.05
N HIS A 29 -26.19 -7.34 1.74
CA HIS A 29 -25.16 -8.23 1.23
C HIS A 29 -23.76 -7.74 1.63
N THR A 30 -22.96 -8.64 2.23
CA THR A 30 -21.60 -8.33 2.71
C THR A 30 -20.68 -7.82 1.61
N LYS A 31 -20.93 -8.20 0.35
CA LYS A 31 -20.24 -7.65 -0.82
C LYS A 31 -20.38 -6.14 -0.89
N ASN A 32 -21.60 -5.62 -0.82
CA ASN A 32 -21.88 -4.20 -0.98
C ASN A 32 -21.32 -3.40 0.22
N LEU A 33 -21.47 -3.95 1.42
CA LEU A 33 -20.92 -3.35 2.64
C LEU A 33 -19.38 -3.25 2.58
N PHE A 34 -18.71 -4.31 2.13
CA PHE A 34 -17.26 -4.30 1.98
C PHE A 34 -16.79 -3.33 0.88
N THR A 35 -17.42 -3.35 -0.30
CA THR A 35 -17.08 -2.43 -1.39
C THR A 35 -17.30 -0.97 -0.97
N TRP A 36 -18.36 -0.67 -0.23
CA TRP A 36 -18.61 0.66 0.33
C TRP A 36 -17.49 1.10 1.28
N LYS A 37 -17.15 0.26 2.28
CA LYS A 37 -16.06 0.58 3.22
C LYS A 37 -14.69 0.68 2.57
N PHE A 38 -14.46 -0.07 1.50
CA PHE A 38 -13.25 0.06 0.68
C PHE A 38 -13.17 1.44 0.02
N PHE A 39 -14.23 1.90 -0.65
CA PHE A 39 -14.25 3.22 -1.28
C PHE A 39 -14.14 4.35 -0.26
N GLU A 40 -14.85 4.26 0.86
CA GLU A 40 -14.76 5.22 1.96
C GLU A 40 -13.31 5.35 2.46
N THR A 41 -12.66 4.22 2.72
CA THR A 41 -11.27 4.19 3.17
C THR A 41 -10.30 4.74 2.12
N PHE A 42 -10.48 4.32 0.86
CA PHE A 42 -9.67 4.77 -0.26
C PHE A 42 -9.73 6.30 -0.39
N ILE A 43 -10.92 6.89 -0.44
CA ILE A 43 -11.09 8.35 -0.55
C ILE A 43 -10.46 9.04 0.65
N PHE A 44 -10.73 8.56 1.87
CA PHE A 44 -10.22 9.15 3.10
C PHE A 44 -8.70 9.00 3.30
N SER A 45 -8.05 8.01 2.69
CA SER A 45 -6.59 7.86 2.77
C SER A 45 -5.86 8.65 1.68
N SER A 46 -6.51 8.85 0.53
CA SER A 46 -5.86 9.39 -0.67
C SER A 46 -5.69 10.91 -0.67
N TRP A 47 -6.49 11.65 0.11
CA TRP A 47 -6.49 13.13 0.10
C TRP A 47 -5.09 13.73 0.33
N GLY A 48 -4.34 13.21 1.32
CA GLY A 48 -3.00 13.73 1.65
C GLY A 48 -1.99 13.53 0.53
N PHE A 49 -2.12 12.44 -0.24
CA PHE A 49 -1.27 12.22 -1.41
C PHE A 49 -1.53 13.26 -2.50
N TYR A 50 -2.80 13.59 -2.77
CA TYR A 50 -3.12 14.64 -3.75
C TYR A 50 -2.59 16.00 -3.33
N ILE A 51 -2.75 16.38 -2.06
CA ILE A 51 -2.24 17.66 -1.54
C ILE A 51 -0.73 17.78 -1.73
N VAL A 52 0.03 16.70 -1.50
CA VAL A 52 1.49 16.71 -1.69
C VAL A 52 1.89 16.66 -3.16
N SER A 53 1.17 15.87 -3.98
CA SER A 53 1.48 15.71 -5.39
C SER A 53 1.14 16.95 -6.24
N ALA A 54 0.09 17.70 -5.88
CA ALA A 54 -0.37 18.87 -6.63
C ALA A 54 0.71 19.96 -6.80
N PRO A 55 1.35 20.50 -5.73
CA PRO A 55 2.39 21.51 -5.88
C PRO A 55 3.61 20.97 -6.63
N LEU A 56 3.91 19.68 -6.49
CA LEU A 56 5.04 19.04 -7.16
C LEU A 56 4.81 18.95 -8.68
N ILE A 57 3.61 18.56 -9.11
CA ILE A 57 3.21 18.55 -10.52
C ILE A 57 3.17 19.98 -11.07
N LEU A 58 2.64 20.94 -10.30
CA LEU A 58 2.58 22.35 -10.70
C LEU A 58 3.98 22.93 -10.95
N ALA A 59 4.91 22.72 -10.02
CA ALA A 59 6.28 23.18 -10.15
C ALA A 59 6.99 22.52 -11.34
N LEU A 60 6.80 21.22 -11.54
CA LEU A 60 7.40 20.48 -12.65
C LEU A 60 6.89 20.97 -14.01
N GLY A 61 5.59 21.23 -14.13
CA GLY A 61 4.99 21.79 -15.35
C GLY A 61 5.50 23.18 -15.67
N ASN A 62 5.66 24.03 -14.64
CA ASN A 62 6.18 25.39 -14.80
C ASN A 62 7.65 25.40 -15.27
N ILE A 63 8.51 24.55 -14.68
CA ILE A 63 9.93 24.46 -15.04
C ILE A 63 10.11 23.96 -16.48
N LYS A 64 9.23 23.06 -16.95
CA LYS A 64 9.35 22.44 -18.26
C LYS A 64 8.52 23.12 -19.36
N GLY A 65 7.81 24.21 -19.04
CA GLY A 65 6.96 24.93 -20.00
C GLY A 65 5.88 24.03 -20.62
N ALA A 66 5.29 23.14 -19.81
CA ALA A 66 4.40 22.10 -20.31
C ALA A 66 3.00 22.63 -20.69
N SER A 67 2.35 21.97 -21.65
CA SER A 67 0.98 22.28 -22.05
C SER A 67 -0.06 21.90 -20.98
N LEU A 68 -1.30 22.38 -21.12
CA LEU A 68 -2.40 22.02 -20.22
C LEU A 68 -2.64 20.51 -20.13
N ASP A 69 -2.35 19.77 -21.20
CA ASP A 69 -2.49 18.31 -21.27
C ASP A 69 -1.61 17.60 -20.23
N PHE A 70 -0.42 18.15 -19.93
CA PHE A 70 0.47 17.60 -18.92
C PHE A 70 -0.17 17.62 -17.52
N TYR A 71 -0.85 18.72 -17.16
CA TYR A 71 -1.48 18.85 -15.85
C TYR A 71 -2.63 17.88 -15.70
N PHE A 72 -3.48 17.76 -16.72
CA PHE A 72 -4.61 16.83 -16.72
C PHE A 72 -4.14 15.37 -16.71
N GLY A 73 -3.21 15.01 -17.59
CA GLY A 73 -2.65 13.66 -17.68
C GLY A 73 -1.94 13.23 -16.39
N SER A 74 -1.13 14.12 -15.80
CA SER A 74 -0.42 13.83 -14.55
C SER A 74 -1.35 13.68 -13.36
N PHE A 75 -2.37 14.54 -13.24
CA PHE A 75 -3.37 14.44 -12.19
C PHE A 75 -4.18 13.15 -12.31
N LEU A 76 -4.60 12.79 -13.53
CA LEU A 76 -5.36 11.58 -13.78
C LEU A 76 -4.51 10.32 -13.52
N ALA A 77 -3.23 10.33 -13.92
CA ALA A 77 -2.29 9.25 -13.61
C ALA A 77 -2.11 9.07 -12.10
N ALA A 78 -1.94 10.17 -11.37
CA ALA A 78 -1.89 10.17 -9.91
C ALA A 78 -3.18 9.61 -9.30
N ALA A 79 -4.34 9.93 -9.87
CA ALA A 79 -5.62 9.48 -9.36
C ALA A 79 -5.83 7.96 -9.46
N PHE A 80 -5.54 7.40 -10.64
CA PHE A 80 -5.60 5.95 -10.82
C PHE A 80 -4.51 5.24 -10.02
N PHE A 81 -3.32 5.83 -9.93
CA PHE A 81 -2.20 5.24 -9.19
C PHE A 81 -2.56 4.88 -7.75
N VAL A 82 -3.37 5.68 -7.04
CA VAL A 82 -3.72 5.41 -5.63
C VAL A 82 -4.62 4.19 -5.46
N ILE A 83 -5.34 3.76 -6.50
CA ILE A 83 -6.20 2.56 -6.46
C ILE A 83 -5.34 1.29 -6.30
N ILE A 84 -4.15 1.27 -6.88
CA ILE A 84 -3.22 0.14 -6.81
C ILE A 84 -2.81 -0.17 -5.35
N PRO A 85 -2.19 0.76 -4.58
CA PRO A 85 -1.83 0.51 -3.20
C PRO A 85 -3.04 0.32 -2.28
N ALA A 86 -4.19 0.94 -2.57
CA ALA A 86 -5.42 0.68 -1.83
C ALA A 86 -5.89 -0.76 -2.02
N SER A 87 -5.81 -1.29 -3.25
CA SER A 87 -6.16 -2.68 -3.55
C SER A 87 -5.24 -3.67 -2.86
N ILE A 88 -3.93 -3.39 -2.86
CA ILE A 88 -2.94 -4.19 -2.13
C ILE A 88 -3.20 -4.16 -0.62
N ALA A 89 -3.53 -2.99 -0.07
CA ALA A 89 -3.88 -2.85 1.34
C ALA A 89 -5.12 -3.67 1.72
N ALA A 90 -6.15 -3.69 0.88
CA ALA A 90 -7.36 -4.49 1.11
C ALA A 90 -7.05 -5.99 1.20
N TRP A 91 -6.23 -6.50 0.28
CA TRP A 91 -5.72 -7.87 0.33
C TRP A 91 -4.92 -8.13 1.60
N LEU A 92 -3.98 -7.24 1.92
CA LEU A 92 -3.12 -7.36 3.10
C LEU A 92 -3.98 -7.46 4.37
N VAL A 93 -4.97 -6.59 4.54
CA VAL A 93 -5.86 -6.58 5.72
C VAL A 93 -6.66 -7.89 5.83
N VAL A 94 -7.29 -8.34 4.74
CA VAL A 94 -8.13 -9.53 4.77
C VAL A 94 -7.31 -10.79 5.00
N ILE A 95 -6.15 -10.93 4.33
CA ILE A 95 -5.20 -12.03 4.56
C ILE A 95 -4.70 -11.99 5.99
N THR A 96 -4.30 -10.81 6.47
CA THR A 96 -3.83 -10.60 7.84
C THR A 96 -4.90 -11.10 8.80
N VAL A 97 -6.12 -10.59 8.79
CA VAL A 97 -7.15 -11.02 9.76
C VAL A 97 -7.48 -12.52 9.66
N ARG A 98 -7.58 -13.06 8.43
CA ARG A 98 -7.87 -14.46 8.20
C ARG A 98 -6.80 -15.38 8.76
N PHE A 99 -5.53 -15.07 8.50
CA PHE A 99 -4.41 -15.95 8.81
C PHE A 99 -3.61 -15.54 10.07
N PHE A 100 -3.95 -14.42 10.73
CA PHE A 100 -3.25 -13.96 11.95
C PHE A 100 -3.43 -14.93 13.11
N ASN A 101 -2.65 -16.01 13.14
CA ASN A 101 -2.53 -16.90 14.28
C ASN A 101 -1.30 -16.48 15.11
N LYS A 102 -1.12 -17.03 16.32
CA LYS A 102 0.07 -16.79 17.18
C LYS A 102 1.41 -17.02 16.45
N TYR A 103 1.39 -17.81 15.38
CA TYR A 103 2.54 -18.08 14.52
C TYR A 103 2.93 -16.92 13.59
N TRP A 104 2.00 -16.02 13.23
CA TRP A 104 2.34 -14.85 12.41
C TRP A 104 3.09 -13.77 13.21
N THR A 105 2.80 -13.61 14.50
CA THR A 105 3.65 -12.78 15.37
C THR A 105 5.07 -13.35 15.47
N LEU A 106 5.22 -14.67 15.46
CA LEU A 106 6.53 -15.33 15.41
C LEU A 106 7.19 -15.16 14.03
N ALA A 107 6.43 -15.21 12.94
CA ALA A 107 6.96 -15.01 11.59
C ALA A 107 7.41 -13.57 11.34
N ILE A 108 6.64 -12.56 11.78
CA ILE A 108 7.02 -11.14 11.70
C ILE A 108 8.24 -10.87 12.57
N LEU A 109 8.28 -11.44 13.78
CA LEU A 109 9.43 -11.32 14.67
C LEU A 109 10.67 -11.99 14.05
N SER A 110 10.51 -13.18 13.47
CA SER A 110 11.57 -13.89 12.74
C SER A 110 12.07 -13.10 11.55
N LEU A 111 11.18 -12.49 10.76
CA LEU A 111 11.54 -11.64 9.63
C LEU A 111 12.28 -10.38 10.10
N LEU A 112 11.86 -9.75 11.20
CA LEU A 112 12.56 -8.61 11.80
C LEU A 112 13.95 -9.00 12.30
N ILE A 113 14.07 -10.16 12.93
CA ILE A 113 15.37 -10.69 13.40
C ILE A 113 16.28 -10.99 12.21
N LEU A 114 15.78 -11.68 11.18
CA LEU A 114 16.50 -11.97 9.94
C LEU A 114 16.88 -10.68 9.20
N GLY A 115 15.97 -9.72 9.09
CA GLY A 115 16.23 -8.43 8.47
C GLY A 115 17.28 -7.63 9.24
N SER A 116 17.16 -7.57 10.57
CA SER A 116 18.15 -6.94 11.43
C SER A 116 19.51 -7.63 11.35
N PHE A 117 19.52 -8.97 11.24
CA PHE A 117 20.73 -9.76 11.09
C PHE A 117 21.41 -9.49 9.74
N LEU A 118 20.65 -9.46 8.65
CA LEU A 118 21.16 -9.12 7.32
C LEU A 118 21.73 -7.70 7.28
N ILE A 119 21.03 -6.72 7.86
CA ILE A 119 21.51 -5.34 7.97
C ILE A 119 22.77 -5.28 8.82
N ALA A 120 22.82 -5.97 9.96
CA ALA A 120 24.02 -6.05 10.80
C ALA A 120 25.21 -6.67 10.06
N THR A 121 24.99 -7.75 9.31
CA THR A 121 26.05 -8.38 8.50
C THR A 121 26.50 -7.51 7.33
N ALA A 122 25.59 -6.72 6.75
CA ALA A 122 25.94 -5.75 5.71
C ALA A 122 26.72 -4.55 6.25
N LEU A 123 26.49 -4.17 7.51
CA LEU A 123 27.23 -3.10 8.20
C LEU A 123 28.60 -3.57 8.71
N THR A 124 28.78 -4.86 9.02
CA THR A 124 30.05 -5.43 9.49
C THR A 124 30.90 -6.06 8.38
N ALA A 125 30.35 -6.26 7.19
CA ALA A 125 31.13 -6.66 6.03
C ALA A 125 32.03 -5.48 5.61
N PRO A 126 33.37 -5.58 5.75
CA PRO A 126 34.26 -4.54 5.27
C PRO A 126 34.06 -4.44 3.75
N SER A 127 33.66 -3.26 3.29
CA SER A 127 33.66 -2.96 1.87
C SER A 127 35.04 -3.32 1.33
N LYS A 128 35.13 -4.32 0.45
CA LYS A 128 36.35 -4.56 -0.32
C LYS A 128 36.59 -3.31 -1.15
N GLU A 129 37.40 -2.41 -0.60
CA GLU A 129 37.99 -1.29 -1.33
C GLU A 129 38.82 -1.90 -2.46
N ILE A 130 38.23 -1.99 -3.64
CA ILE A 130 38.98 -2.21 -4.86
C ILE A 130 39.70 -0.89 -5.12
N THR A 131 40.94 -0.87 -4.65
CA THR A 131 41.99 0.08 -4.98
C THR A 131 42.10 0.24 -6.50
N THR A 132 41.39 1.22 -7.05
CA THR A 132 41.76 1.86 -8.30
C THR A 132 41.66 3.37 -8.10
N ALA A 133 42.83 3.97 -7.94
CA ALA A 133 43.03 5.40 -7.94
C ALA A 133 42.49 6.01 -9.26
N ASN A 134 41.85 7.17 -9.14
CA ASN A 134 41.32 8.06 -10.19
C ASN A 134 39.84 7.83 -10.62
N GLY A 135 38.90 8.52 -9.95
CA GLY A 135 37.50 8.64 -10.42
C GLY A 135 36.44 8.85 -9.32
N SER A 136 36.75 9.62 -8.29
CA SER A 136 36.16 9.68 -6.94
C SER A 136 34.77 10.32 -6.78
N ILE A 137 33.88 10.27 -7.77
CA ILE A 137 32.47 10.70 -7.59
C ILE A 137 31.52 9.74 -8.32
N VAL A 138 31.90 9.29 -9.51
CA VAL A 138 31.06 8.46 -10.38
C VAL A 138 30.83 7.07 -9.79
N SER A 139 31.84 6.46 -9.16
CA SER A 139 31.73 5.14 -8.53
C SER A 139 30.89 5.15 -7.25
N THR A 140 31.03 6.18 -6.41
CA THR A 140 30.22 6.38 -5.21
C THR A 140 28.75 6.65 -5.56
N VAL A 141 28.50 7.47 -6.58
CA VAL A 141 27.14 7.69 -7.12
C VAL A 141 26.56 6.39 -7.69
N ASN A 142 27.34 5.59 -8.42
CA ASN A 142 26.89 4.29 -8.93
C ASN A 142 26.60 3.28 -7.82
N GLN A 143 27.33 3.32 -6.71
CA GLN A 143 27.12 2.43 -5.57
C GLN A 143 25.86 2.79 -4.78
N ILE A 144 25.57 4.09 -4.62
CA ILE A 144 24.30 4.58 -4.05
C ILE A 144 23.12 4.27 -5.00
N LEU A 145 23.32 4.41 -6.31
CA LEU A 145 22.32 4.06 -7.33
C LEU A 145 22.04 2.56 -7.36
N ARG A 146 23.04 1.70 -7.18
CA ARG A 146 22.86 0.24 -7.05
C ARG A 146 21.98 -0.16 -5.87
N HIS A 147 22.12 0.52 -4.72
CA HIS A 147 21.21 0.33 -3.59
C HIS A 147 19.80 0.92 -3.84
N THR A 148 19.62 1.73 -4.89
CA THR A 148 18.35 2.33 -5.32
C THR A 148 17.72 1.61 -6.52
N GLU A 149 18.38 0.61 -7.12
CA GLU A 149 17.85 -0.17 -8.25
C GLU A 149 16.52 -0.86 -7.89
N LEU A 150 16.37 -1.30 -6.63
CA LEU A 150 15.10 -1.82 -6.12
C LEU A 150 13.97 -0.79 -6.14
N SER A 151 14.25 0.51 -6.15
CA SER A 151 13.24 1.57 -6.27
C SER A 151 12.96 1.97 -7.72
N ILE A 152 13.82 1.55 -8.67
CA ILE A 152 13.75 1.89 -10.10
C ILE A 152 13.31 0.68 -10.95
N HIS A 153 13.03 -0.47 -10.34
CA HIS A 153 12.65 -1.67 -11.07
C HIS A 153 11.40 -1.43 -11.96
N PRO A 154 11.41 -1.84 -13.24
CA PRO A 154 10.32 -1.57 -14.20
C PRO A 154 8.95 -2.13 -13.83
N LEU A 155 8.88 -3.07 -12.89
CA LEU A 155 7.62 -3.67 -12.42
C LEU A 155 6.98 -2.93 -11.24
N ILE A 156 7.60 -1.87 -10.73
CA ILE A 156 7.09 -1.20 -9.53
C ILE A 156 6.10 -0.10 -9.93
N PRO A 157 4.91 -0.04 -9.30
CA PRO A 157 3.92 0.97 -9.65
C PRO A 157 4.41 2.41 -9.60
N SER A 158 5.35 2.74 -8.71
CA SER A 158 5.93 4.09 -8.59
C SER A 158 6.74 4.50 -9.82
N THR A 159 7.39 3.56 -10.50
CA THR A 159 8.15 3.86 -11.72
C THR A 159 7.21 4.14 -12.89
N TRP A 160 6.07 3.45 -12.96
CA TRP A 160 5.03 3.72 -13.95
C TRP A 160 4.47 5.13 -13.81
N LEU A 161 4.17 5.58 -12.58
CA LEU A 161 3.68 6.93 -12.33
C LEU A 161 4.74 7.98 -12.72
N SER A 162 5.99 7.77 -12.31
CA SER A 162 7.09 8.69 -12.64
C SER A 162 7.30 8.81 -14.16
N ASN A 163 7.35 7.69 -14.88
CA ASN A 163 7.52 7.66 -16.32
C ASN A 163 6.31 8.21 -17.08
N SER A 164 5.11 8.04 -16.53
CA SER A 164 3.92 8.70 -17.05
C SER A 164 4.11 10.21 -16.95
N VAL A 165 4.25 10.77 -15.74
CA VAL A 165 4.37 12.22 -15.50
C VAL A 165 5.53 12.82 -16.31
N ILE A 166 6.73 12.24 -16.28
CA ILE A 166 7.91 12.81 -16.94
C ILE A 166 7.73 12.95 -18.45
N GLY A 167 7.15 11.96 -19.13
CA GLY A 167 7.04 12.03 -20.59
C GLY A 167 5.77 12.69 -21.12
N TRP A 168 4.77 12.97 -20.28
CA TRP A 168 3.76 14.00 -20.58
C TRP A 168 4.37 15.40 -20.70
N SER A 169 5.57 15.62 -20.15
CA SER A 169 6.21 16.94 -20.12
C SER A 169 7.20 17.22 -21.26
N LYS A 170 7.50 16.23 -22.11
CA LYS A 170 8.33 16.40 -23.32
C LYS A 170 7.44 16.30 -24.55
N PRO A 171 7.83 16.85 -25.72
CA PRO A 171 7.18 16.46 -26.98
C PRO A 171 7.23 14.93 -27.10
N PHE A 172 6.03 14.33 -27.17
CA PHE A 172 5.69 12.91 -27.05
C PHE A 172 6.84 11.93 -27.38
N GLN A 173 7.55 11.45 -26.34
CA GLN A 173 8.15 10.12 -26.42
C GLN A 173 7.04 9.11 -26.14
N GLY A 174 6.66 8.32 -27.15
CA GLY A 174 5.43 7.52 -27.22
C GLY A 174 5.14 6.51 -26.10
N ASN A 175 6.03 6.35 -25.12
CA ASN A 175 5.85 5.38 -24.03
C ASN A 175 5.05 5.90 -22.83
N SER A 176 4.90 7.21 -22.62
CA SER A 176 4.17 7.74 -21.44
C SER A 176 2.68 7.47 -21.46
N PHE A 177 2.08 7.45 -22.65
CA PHE A 177 0.71 7.02 -22.82
C PHE A 177 0.54 5.54 -22.48
N ASN A 178 1.51 4.70 -22.86
CA ASN A 178 1.52 3.27 -22.51
C ASN A 178 1.63 3.07 -21.00
N TYR A 179 2.47 3.82 -20.29
CA TYR A 179 2.53 3.76 -18.82
C TYR A 179 1.25 4.23 -18.15
N PHE A 180 0.60 5.26 -18.70
CA PHE A 180 -0.71 5.71 -18.21
C PHE A 180 -1.79 4.63 -18.39
N LEU A 181 -1.88 4.03 -19.57
CA LEU A 181 -2.75 2.90 -19.87
C LEU A 181 -2.48 1.70 -18.94
N LEU A 182 -1.20 1.43 -18.67
CA LEU A 182 -0.81 0.37 -17.75
C LEU A 182 -1.33 0.64 -16.34
N ILE A 183 -1.20 1.87 -15.82
CA ILE A 183 -1.76 2.24 -14.51
C ILE A 183 -3.27 2.04 -14.49
N ILE A 184 -4.00 2.48 -15.52
CA ILE A 184 -5.46 2.29 -15.61
C ILE A 184 -5.83 0.80 -15.62
N SER A 185 -5.11 -0.01 -16.40
CA SER A 185 -5.35 -1.45 -16.52
C SER A 185 -5.18 -2.15 -15.16
N TYR A 186 -4.04 -1.92 -14.48
CA TYR A 186 -3.78 -2.51 -13.17
C TYR A 186 -4.73 -2.01 -12.09
N SER A 187 -5.13 -0.74 -12.13
CA SER A 187 -6.10 -0.17 -11.19
C SER A 187 -7.48 -0.78 -11.36
N SER A 188 -7.94 -0.91 -12.60
CA SER A 188 -9.22 -1.54 -12.95
C SER A 188 -9.24 -3.02 -12.55
N PHE A 189 -8.14 -3.73 -12.84
CA PHE A 189 -7.96 -5.12 -12.42
C PHE A 189 -8.04 -5.29 -10.90
N GLY A 190 -7.41 -4.37 -10.13
CA GLY A 190 -7.51 -4.33 -8.68
C GLY A 190 -8.97 -4.24 -8.18
N ILE A 191 -9.75 -3.30 -8.72
CA ILE A 191 -11.16 -3.12 -8.37
C ILE A 191 -11.99 -4.36 -8.71
N VAL A 192 -11.79 -4.94 -9.90
CA VAL A 192 -12.53 -6.14 -10.34
C VAL A 192 -12.24 -7.33 -9.42
N ILE A 193 -10.98 -7.54 -9.04
CA ILE A 193 -10.58 -8.60 -8.12
C ILE A 193 -11.25 -8.43 -6.75
N ILE A 194 -11.24 -7.20 -6.22
CA ILE A 194 -11.86 -6.88 -4.94
C ILE A 194 -13.35 -7.25 -4.96
N ASN A 195 -14.05 -6.81 -6.00
CA ASN A 195 -15.48 -7.05 -6.15
C ASN A 195 -15.84 -8.53 -6.42
N LYS A 196 -14.98 -9.31 -7.07
CA LYS A 196 -15.29 -10.69 -7.50
C LYS A 196 -14.82 -11.74 -6.50
N THR A 197 -13.64 -11.55 -5.90
CA THR A 197 -12.94 -12.58 -5.13
C THR A 197 -12.93 -12.26 -3.64
N LEU A 198 -12.68 -11.00 -3.29
CA LEU A 198 -12.32 -10.64 -1.92
C LEU A 198 -13.50 -10.76 -0.94
N TRP A 199 -14.72 -10.47 -1.38
CA TRP A 199 -15.93 -10.63 -0.56
C TRP A 199 -16.10 -12.06 -0.02
N LYS A 200 -15.71 -13.09 -0.79
CA LYS A 200 -15.77 -14.50 -0.37
C LYS A 200 -14.87 -14.79 0.82
N ILE A 201 -13.78 -14.04 0.94
CA ILE A 201 -12.76 -14.20 1.98
C ILE A 201 -13.08 -13.32 3.20
N VAL A 202 -13.70 -12.16 2.97
CA VAL A 202 -14.10 -11.21 4.01
C VAL A 202 -15.06 -11.84 5.01
N LEU A 203 -16.07 -12.59 4.56
CA LEU A 203 -17.03 -13.26 5.43
C LEU A 203 -16.36 -14.19 6.48
N PRO A 204 -15.56 -15.19 6.09
CA PRO A 204 -14.79 -16.01 7.03
C PRO A 204 -13.90 -15.20 7.97
N SER A 205 -13.21 -14.17 7.45
CA SER A 205 -12.31 -13.34 8.25
C SER A 205 -13.05 -12.54 9.33
N TYR A 206 -14.27 -12.10 9.03
CA TYR A 206 -15.14 -11.39 9.97
C TYR A 206 -15.56 -12.32 11.12
N PHE A 207 -16.00 -13.54 10.83
CA PHE A 207 -16.34 -14.53 11.87
C PHE A 207 -15.16 -14.89 12.77
N VAL A 208 -13.95 -15.02 12.20
CA VAL A 208 -12.73 -15.24 12.99
C VAL A 208 -12.48 -14.06 13.94
N SER A 209 -12.70 -12.83 13.48
CA SER A 209 -12.55 -11.64 14.31
C SER A 209 -13.56 -11.61 15.48
N LEU A 210 -14.82 -11.97 15.24
CA LEU A 210 -15.87 -12.06 16.26
C LEU A 210 -15.55 -13.15 17.29
N LYS A 211 -15.12 -14.34 16.84
CA LYS A 211 -14.71 -15.43 17.73
C LYS A 211 -13.58 -14.99 18.68
N ARG A 212 -12.57 -14.28 18.17
CA ARG A 212 -11.46 -13.76 18.98
C ARG A 212 -11.94 -12.75 20.03
N ARG A 213 -12.85 -11.85 19.65
CA ARG A 213 -13.47 -10.90 20.58
C ARG A 213 -14.23 -11.61 21.70
N ALA A 214 -15.08 -12.58 21.34
CA ALA A 214 -15.85 -13.36 22.31
C ALA A 214 -14.93 -14.10 23.31
N ILE A 215 -13.88 -14.78 22.82
CA ILE A 215 -12.91 -15.46 23.68
C ILE A 215 -12.19 -14.48 24.61
N SER A 216 -11.77 -13.32 24.10
CA SER A 216 -11.08 -12.31 24.90
C SER A 216 -11.98 -11.70 25.98
N SER A 217 -13.26 -11.47 25.67
CA SER A 217 -14.27 -10.99 26.61
C SER A 217 -14.54 -12.02 27.70
N ASN A 218 -14.72 -13.30 27.32
CA ASN A 218 -14.91 -14.39 28.27
C ASN A 218 -13.69 -14.56 29.20
N LYS A 219 -12.47 -14.46 28.67
CA LYS A 219 -11.24 -14.46 29.49
C LYS A 219 -11.20 -13.31 30.49
N ARG A 220 -11.66 -12.10 30.10
CA ARG A 220 -11.74 -10.95 31.00
C ARG A 220 -12.80 -11.17 32.08
N LYS A 221 -13.97 -11.73 31.73
CA LYS A 221 -15.03 -12.07 32.69
C LYS A 221 -14.54 -13.09 33.72
N LYS A 222 -13.94 -14.20 33.28
CA LYS A 222 -13.34 -15.22 34.17
C LYS A 222 -12.24 -14.68 35.08
N ARG A 223 -11.47 -13.68 34.62
CA ARG A 223 -10.47 -13.01 35.45
C ARG A 223 -11.10 -12.17 36.55
N LYS A 224 -12.19 -11.46 36.27
CA LYS A 224 -12.95 -10.69 37.27
C LYS A 224 -13.59 -11.60 38.32
N GLU A 225 -14.24 -12.68 37.87
CA GLU A 225 -14.83 -13.69 38.76
C GLU A 225 -13.78 -14.34 39.69
N LYS A 226 -12.57 -14.62 39.18
CA LYS A 226 -11.46 -15.13 40.00
C LYS A 226 -10.86 -14.10 40.97
N GLN A 227 -11.08 -12.81 40.74
CA GLN A 227 -10.60 -11.73 41.59
C GLN A 227 -11.61 -11.31 42.67
N GLY A 228 -12.74 -12.02 42.80
CA GLY A 228 -13.72 -11.77 43.85
C GLY A 228 -14.49 -10.46 43.70
N MET A 229 -14.54 -9.89 42.49
CA MET A 229 -15.40 -8.76 42.11
C MET A 229 -16.64 -9.23 41.36
#